data_AF-A0A948WKU2-F1
#
_entry.id   AF-A0A948WKU2-F1
#
_cell.length_a   1.000
_cell.length_b   1.000
_cell.length_c   1.000
_cell.angle_alpha   90.00
_cell.angle_beta   90.00
_cell.angle_gamma   90.00
#
_symmetry.space_group_name_H-M   'P 1'
#
loop_
_entity.id
_entity.type
_entity.pdbx_description
1 polymer ?
#
loop_
_entity_poly.entity_id
_entity_poly.type
_entity_poly.pdbx_seq_one_letter_code
_entity_poly.pdbx_strand_id
1 'polypeptide(L)'
;MNQTTSPSNRSPMTVALGILTAILLGTTIHFASKSSSLAEKEAAAADAAKHAQSESDRAAKAEADSKALAERTARAEAAAKDAQARADAAQAAAKDAQAKLQEAQSQSAARAADAEAARASLERANQDLAAARATSGAAGATDVMRSEIAQLKTALVETRTQLERAQAELAARGSASAATAGGPSAFWSGKPWYGTLDLEAMLRWYRRPEKAEEVQVVEFREAKAELQRRSAGK
;
A
#
# COMPACT_ATOMS: atom_id res chain seq x y z
N MET A 1 -15.61 92.89 69.91
CA MET A 1 -16.22 91.93 70.87
C MET A 1 -17.25 91.11 70.13
N ASN A 2 -17.30 89.83 70.45
CA ASN A 2 -17.78 88.70 69.65
C ASN A 2 -19.21 88.80 69.11
N GLN A 3 -19.39 88.59 67.81
CA GLN A 3 -20.70 88.22 67.24
C GLN A 3 -20.97 86.75 67.53
N THR A 4 -21.92 86.50 68.42
CA THR A 4 -22.48 85.18 68.71
C THR A 4 -23.51 84.83 67.62
N THR A 5 -23.20 83.85 66.80
CA THR A 5 -24.13 83.23 65.85
C THR A 5 -25.23 82.48 66.60
N SER A 6 -26.49 82.85 66.35
CA SER A 6 -27.68 82.21 66.92
C SER A 6 -27.83 80.74 66.47
N PRO A 7 -28.23 79.82 67.36
CA PRO A 7 -28.56 78.45 66.96
C PRO A 7 -29.91 78.42 66.24
N SER A 8 -29.88 77.87 65.02
CA SER A 8 -31.05 77.60 64.18
C SER A 8 -31.98 76.60 64.87
N ASN A 9 -33.15 77.07 65.30
CA ASN A 9 -34.29 76.23 65.69
C ASN A 9 -34.81 75.49 64.45
N ARG A 10 -34.26 74.30 64.17
CA ARG A 10 -34.83 73.40 63.17
C ARG A 10 -36.13 72.85 63.72
N SER A 11 -37.24 73.10 63.01
CA SER A 11 -38.54 72.55 63.34
C SER A 11 -38.47 71.03 63.52
N PRO A 12 -39.12 70.44 64.55
CA PRO A 12 -39.16 68.99 64.74
C PRO A 12 -39.67 68.25 63.49
N MET A 13 -40.48 68.92 62.66
CA MET A 13 -40.96 68.42 61.37
C MET A 13 -39.82 68.30 60.33
N THR A 14 -38.84 69.20 60.33
CA THR A 14 -37.67 69.15 59.43
C THR A 14 -36.70 68.04 59.85
N VAL A 15 -36.55 67.80 61.16
CA VAL A 15 -35.75 66.69 61.69
C VAL A 15 -36.40 65.35 61.36
N ALA A 16 -37.73 65.24 61.54
CA ALA A 16 -38.49 64.04 61.18
C ALA A 16 -38.42 63.73 59.68
N LEU A 17 -38.54 64.74 58.82
CA LEU A 17 -38.42 64.57 57.37
C LEU A 17 -37.00 64.14 56.97
N GLY A 18 -35.97 64.70 57.60
CA GLY A 18 -34.57 64.30 57.38
C GLY A 18 -34.32 62.83 57.75
N ILE A 19 -34.85 62.37 58.88
CA ILE A 19 -34.76 60.96 59.31
C ILE A 19 -35.50 60.04 58.34
N LEU A 20 -36.73 60.40 57.93
CA LEU A 20 -37.51 59.60 56.99
C LEU A 20 -36.80 59.47 55.63
N THR A 21 -36.20 60.56 55.15
CA THR A 21 -35.45 60.58 53.89
C THR A 21 -34.19 59.72 53.98
N ALA A 22 -33.48 59.77 55.11
CA ALA A 22 -32.30 58.93 55.34
C ALA A 22 -32.65 57.43 55.41
N ILE A 23 -33.78 57.07 56.03
CA ILE A 23 -34.28 55.69 56.06
C ILE A 23 -34.65 55.22 54.66
N LEU A 24 -35.36 56.05 53.88
CA LEU A 24 -35.72 55.70 52.49
C LEU A 24 -34.48 55.52 51.61
N LEU A 25 -33.49 56.40 51.71
CA LEU A 25 -32.23 56.27 50.97
C LEU A 25 -31.49 54.99 51.37
N GLY A 26 -31.38 54.71 52.67
CA GLY A 26 -30.72 53.51 53.18
C GLY A 26 -31.36 52.22 52.69
N THR A 27 -32.70 52.14 52.66
CA THR A 27 -33.41 50.95 52.15
C THR A 27 -33.26 50.80 50.64
N THR A 28 -33.31 51.89 49.86
CA THR A 28 -33.04 51.83 48.41
C THR A 28 -31.63 51.40 48.07
N ILE A 29 -30.61 51.90 48.77
CA ILE A 29 -29.21 51.51 48.56
C ILE A 29 -29.00 50.04 48.92
N HIS A 30 -29.58 49.57 50.03
CA HIS A 30 -29.50 48.17 50.44
C HIS A 30 -30.19 47.24 49.44
N PHE A 31 -31.37 47.63 48.93
CA PHE A 31 -32.09 46.86 47.92
C PHE A 31 -31.33 46.81 46.58
N ALA A 32 -30.80 47.95 46.13
CA ALA A 32 -29.99 48.05 44.92
C ALA A 32 -28.73 47.17 45.01
N SER A 33 -28.01 47.23 46.14
CA SER A 33 -26.82 46.39 46.38
C SER A 33 -27.15 44.90 46.43
N LYS A 34 -28.30 44.52 47.01
CA LYS A 34 -28.72 43.11 47.03
C LYS A 34 -29.12 42.63 45.63
N SER A 35 -29.82 43.46 44.86
CA SER A 35 -30.18 43.14 43.47
C SER A 35 -28.97 43.02 42.55
N SER A 36 -27.94 43.87 42.70
CA SER A 36 -26.71 43.74 41.92
C SER A 36 -25.95 42.46 42.26
N SER A 37 -25.88 42.09 43.55
CA SER A 37 -25.24 40.83 43.98
C SER A 37 -25.97 39.57 43.50
N LEU A 38 -27.29 39.64 43.33
CA LEU A 38 -28.08 38.55 42.74
C LEU A 38 -27.83 38.45 41.24
N ALA A 39 -27.83 39.58 40.53
CA ALA A 39 -27.52 39.61 39.10
C ALA A 39 -26.11 39.11 38.78
N GLU A 40 -25.11 39.45 39.61
CA GLU A 40 -23.73 38.93 39.49
C GLU A 40 -23.67 37.42 39.73
N LYS A 41 -24.43 36.89 40.69
CA LYS A 41 -24.51 35.45 40.94
C LYS A 41 -25.21 34.69 39.82
N GLU A 42 -26.27 35.25 39.24
CA GLU A 42 -26.95 34.66 38.08
C GLU A 42 -26.06 34.67 36.84
N ALA A 43 -25.31 35.76 36.60
CA ALA A 43 -24.33 35.83 35.52
C ALA A 43 -23.20 34.79 35.71
N ALA A 44 -22.64 34.69 36.92
CA ALA A 44 -21.61 33.70 37.23
C ALA A 44 -22.12 32.25 37.09
N ALA A 45 -23.37 31.99 37.48
CA ALA A 45 -24.00 30.68 37.30
C ALA A 45 -24.25 30.35 35.82
N ALA A 46 -24.67 31.34 35.02
CA ALA A 46 -24.86 31.17 33.58
C ALA A 46 -23.54 30.91 32.84
N ASP A 47 -22.46 31.59 33.23
CA ASP A 47 -21.14 31.37 32.65
C ASP A 47 -20.56 30.02 33.07
N ALA A 48 -20.74 29.60 34.33
CA ALA A 48 -20.37 28.26 34.79
C ALA A 48 -21.14 27.15 34.03
N ALA A 49 -22.43 27.35 33.75
CA ALA A 49 -23.23 26.41 32.97
C ALA A 49 -22.76 26.31 31.52
N LYS A 50 -22.42 27.44 30.87
CA LYS A 50 -21.82 27.44 29.52
C LYS A 50 -20.47 26.74 29.48
N HIS A 51 -19.64 26.95 30.49
CA HIS A 51 -18.35 26.25 30.61
C HIS A 51 -18.54 24.74 30.75
N ALA A 52 -19.43 24.29 31.64
CA ALA A 52 -19.74 22.87 31.81
C ALA A 52 -20.30 22.24 30.53
N GLN A 53 -21.16 22.95 29.80
CA GLN A 53 -21.69 22.48 28.52
C GLN A 53 -20.58 22.38 27.46
N SER A 54 -19.70 23.38 27.35
CA SER A 54 -18.56 23.32 26.43
C SER A 54 -17.61 22.17 26.75
N GLU A 55 -17.42 21.81 28.02
CA GLU A 55 -16.59 20.67 28.41
C GLU A 55 -17.25 19.34 28.06
N SER A 56 -18.56 19.21 28.29
CA SER A 56 -19.34 18.04 27.89
C SER A 56 -19.32 17.83 26.37
N ASP A 57 -19.48 18.90 25.59
CA ASP A 57 -19.43 18.83 24.12
C ASP A 57 -18.03 18.43 23.61
N ARG A 58 -16.97 18.92 24.26
CA ARG A 58 -15.58 18.52 23.94
C ARG A 58 -15.34 17.06 24.27
N ALA A 59 -15.85 16.58 25.41
CA ALA A 59 -15.73 15.17 25.81
C ALA A 59 -16.46 14.25 24.82
N ALA A 60 -17.71 14.59 24.44
CA ALA A 60 -18.48 13.84 23.46
C ALA A 60 -17.79 13.82 22.08
N LYS A 61 -17.21 14.95 21.65
CA LYS A 61 -16.44 15.02 20.41
C LYS A 61 -15.18 14.17 20.48
N ALA A 62 -14.43 14.20 21.57
CA ALA A 62 -13.22 13.39 21.74
C ALA A 62 -13.53 11.89 21.72
N GLU A 63 -14.66 11.47 22.29
CA GLU A 63 -15.12 10.08 22.24
C GLU A 63 -15.50 9.66 20.80
N ALA A 64 -16.22 10.52 20.08
CA ALA A 64 -16.55 10.29 18.67
C ALA A 64 -15.31 10.20 17.78
N ASP A 65 -14.34 11.09 17.98
CA ASP A 65 -13.07 11.10 17.24
C ASP A 65 -12.24 9.84 17.56
N SER A 66 -12.21 9.41 18.83
CA SER A 66 -11.54 8.17 19.25
C SER A 66 -12.17 6.93 18.60
N LYS A 67 -13.51 6.86 18.57
CA LYS A 67 -14.22 5.76 17.90
C LYS A 67 -13.98 5.75 16.39
N ALA A 68 -14.02 6.92 15.75
CA ALA A 68 -13.72 7.05 14.33
C ALA A 68 -12.28 6.64 14.00
N LEU A 69 -11.32 6.97 14.88
CA LEU A 69 -9.94 6.54 14.75
C LEU A 69 -9.82 5.01 14.87
N ALA A 70 -10.46 4.40 15.88
CA ALA A 70 -10.46 2.95 16.05
C ALA A 70 -11.05 2.21 14.83
N GLU A 71 -12.16 2.70 14.27
CA GLU A 71 -12.75 2.15 13.06
C GLU A 71 -11.83 2.29 11.84
N ARG A 72 -11.14 3.43 11.70
CA ARG A 72 -10.16 3.63 10.62
C ARG A 72 -8.98 2.69 10.75
N THR A 73 -8.45 2.49 11.97
CA THR A 73 -7.36 1.56 12.24
C THR A 73 -7.77 0.13 11.92
N ALA A 74 -8.96 -0.31 12.35
CA ALA A 74 -9.45 -1.64 12.05
C ALA A 74 -9.62 -1.88 10.53
N ARG A 75 -10.12 -0.88 9.79
CA ARG A 75 -10.21 -0.95 8.33
C ARG A 75 -8.83 -0.99 7.67
N ALA A 76 -7.87 -0.22 8.16
CA ALA A 76 -6.50 -0.22 7.66
C ALA A 76 -5.81 -1.56 7.88
N GLU A 77 -5.99 -2.18 9.04
CA GLU A 77 -5.48 -3.52 9.34
C GLU A 77 -6.10 -4.59 8.45
N ALA A 78 -7.42 -4.53 8.23
CA ALA A 78 -8.11 -5.44 7.32
C ALA A 78 -7.60 -5.30 5.88
N ALA A 79 -7.41 -4.06 5.41
CA ALA A 79 -6.86 -3.78 4.09
C ALA A 79 -5.40 -4.26 3.96
N ALA A 80 -4.59 -4.11 5.03
CA ALA A 80 -3.21 -4.60 5.05
C ALA A 80 -3.15 -6.13 4.98
N LYS A 81 -4.04 -6.83 5.70
CA LYS A 81 -4.15 -8.30 5.63
C LYS A 81 -4.57 -8.79 4.24
N ASP A 82 -5.55 -8.14 3.62
CA ASP A 82 -5.96 -8.45 2.25
C ASP A 82 -4.82 -8.18 1.24
N ALA A 83 -4.10 -7.07 1.37
CA ALA A 83 -2.94 -6.76 0.54
C ALA A 83 -1.82 -7.81 0.70
N GLN A 84 -1.56 -8.27 1.93
CA GLN A 84 -0.59 -9.33 2.19
C GLN A 84 -1.01 -10.65 1.55
N ALA A 85 -2.27 -11.05 1.70
CA ALA A 85 -2.79 -12.28 1.09
C ALA A 85 -2.67 -12.26 -0.44
N ARG A 86 -2.93 -11.10 -1.08
CA ARG A 86 -2.73 -10.92 -2.52
C ARG A 86 -1.27 -10.98 -2.92
N ALA A 87 -0.36 -10.42 -2.12
CA ALA A 87 1.08 -10.50 -2.37
C ALA A 87 1.60 -11.94 -2.28
N ASP A 88 1.15 -12.69 -1.27
CA ASP A 88 1.51 -14.10 -1.09
C ASP A 88 0.98 -14.97 -2.25
N ALA A 89 -0.26 -14.73 -2.68
CA ALA A 89 -0.84 -15.39 -3.85
C ALA A 89 -0.07 -15.06 -5.15
N ALA A 90 0.31 -13.79 -5.34
CA ALA A 90 1.12 -13.37 -6.49
C ALA A 90 2.50 -14.03 -6.48
N GLN A 91 3.14 -14.15 -5.30
CA GLN A 91 4.43 -14.83 -5.18
C GLN A 91 4.32 -16.33 -5.47
N ALA A 92 3.25 -16.99 -5.02
CA ALA A 92 2.98 -18.39 -5.34
C ALA A 92 2.78 -18.58 -6.85
N ALA A 93 2.00 -17.70 -7.50
CA ALA A 93 1.79 -17.73 -8.94
C ALA A 93 3.11 -17.49 -9.72
N ALA A 94 3.97 -16.58 -9.26
CA ALA A 94 5.27 -16.33 -9.88
C ALA A 94 6.19 -17.56 -9.78
N LYS A 95 6.20 -18.26 -8.66
CA LYS A 95 6.97 -19.51 -8.49
C LYS A 95 6.46 -20.62 -9.42
N ASP A 96 5.15 -20.79 -9.53
CA ASP A 96 4.53 -21.76 -10.45
C ASP A 96 4.87 -21.42 -11.93
N ALA A 97 4.80 -20.14 -12.30
CA ALA A 97 5.19 -19.68 -13.63
C ALA A 97 6.67 -19.96 -13.92
N GLN A 98 7.57 -19.74 -12.95
CA GLN A 98 9.00 -20.05 -13.08
C GLN A 98 9.25 -21.55 -13.24
N ALA A 99 8.56 -22.39 -12.48
CA ALA A 99 8.67 -23.85 -12.60
C ALA A 99 8.23 -24.33 -14.00
N LYS A 100 7.10 -23.80 -14.50
CA LYS A 100 6.61 -24.09 -15.85
C LYS A 100 7.56 -23.62 -16.95
N LEU A 101 8.23 -22.47 -16.75
CA LEU A 101 9.23 -21.98 -17.69
C LEU A 101 10.46 -22.91 -17.71
N GLN A 102 10.93 -23.34 -16.54
CA GLN A 102 12.07 -24.26 -16.43
C GLN A 102 11.75 -25.63 -17.05
N GLU A 103 10.52 -26.13 -16.88
CA GLU A 103 10.05 -27.33 -17.55
C GLU A 103 10.01 -27.17 -19.07
N ALA A 104 9.49 -26.05 -19.59
CA ALA A 104 9.50 -25.78 -21.02
C ALA A 104 10.93 -25.69 -21.58
N GLN A 105 11.88 -25.12 -20.83
CA GLN A 105 13.29 -25.08 -21.20
C GLN A 105 13.90 -26.48 -21.28
N SER A 106 13.64 -27.34 -20.29
CA SER A 106 14.18 -28.72 -20.30
C SER A 106 13.58 -29.55 -21.43
N GLN A 107 12.28 -29.40 -21.72
CA GLN A 107 11.62 -30.03 -22.86
C GLN A 107 12.22 -29.55 -24.19
N SER A 108 12.40 -28.25 -24.38
CA SER A 108 13.03 -27.72 -25.60
C SER A 108 14.47 -28.22 -25.77
N ALA A 109 15.24 -28.34 -24.68
CA ALA A 109 16.60 -28.86 -24.72
C ALA A 109 16.63 -30.36 -25.10
N ALA A 110 15.73 -31.16 -24.54
CA ALA A 110 15.59 -32.57 -24.90
C ALA A 110 15.25 -32.74 -26.39
N ARG A 111 14.31 -31.97 -26.91
CA ARG A 111 13.95 -31.98 -28.35
C ARG A 111 15.10 -31.55 -29.25
N ALA A 112 15.93 -30.61 -28.80
CA ALA A 112 17.12 -30.22 -29.54
C ALA A 112 18.16 -31.36 -29.61
N ALA A 113 18.34 -32.09 -28.50
CA ALA A 113 19.19 -33.28 -28.47
C ALA A 113 18.66 -34.39 -29.38
N ASP A 114 17.34 -34.64 -29.38
CA ASP A 114 16.70 -35.62 -30.28
C ASP A 114 16.91 -35.26 -31.76
N ALA A 115 16.76 -33.98 -32.11
CA ALA A 115 16.99 -33.50 -33.47
C ALA A 115 18.45 -33.68 -33.92
N GLU A 116 19.41 -33.44 -33.03
CA GLU A 116 20.84 -33.65 -33.31
C GLU A 116 21.18 -35.14 -33.45
N ALA A 117 20.62 -36.00 -32.58
CA ALA A 117 20.78 -37.44 -32.68
C ALA A 117 20.19 -38.01 -33.98
N ALA A 118 19.01 -37.54 -34.39
CA ALA A 118 18.40 -37.92 -35.66
C ALA A 118 19.25 -37.48 -36.87
N ARG A 119 19.86 -36.29 -36.79
CA ARG A 119 20.79 -35.79 -37.82
C ARG A 119 22.03 -36.66 -37.93
N ALA A 120 22.64 -37.02 -36.80
CA ALA A 120 23.81 -37.90 -36.77
C ALA A 120 23.51 -39.29 -37.33
N SER A 121 22.35 -39.86 -37.01
CA SER A 121 21.89 -41.15 -37.57
C SER A 121 21.71 -41.09 -39.08
N LEU A 122 21.11 -40.00 -39.59
CA LEU A 122 20.98 -39.78 -41.04
C LEU A 122 22.35 -39.66 -41.72
N GLU A 123 23.32 -38.98 -41.09
CA GLU A 123 24.67 -38.84 -41.64
C GLU A 123 25.39 -40.19 -41.75
N ARG A 124 25.35 -41.02 -40.69
CA ARG A 124 25.91 -42.38 -40.74
C ARG A 124 25.26 -43.23 -41.81
N ALA A 125 23.92 -43.24 -41.90
CA ALA A 125 23.23 -44.01 -42.93
C ALA A 125 23.62 -43.59 -44.36
N ASN A 126 23.85 -42.29 -44.59
CA ASN A 126 24.36 -41.81 -45.88
C ASN A 126 25.81 -42.25 -46.16
N GLN A 127 26.67 -42.29 -45.13
CA GLN A 127 28.04 -42.81 -45.26
C GLN A 127 28.04 -44.31 -45.57
N ASP A 128 27.20 -45.09 -44.88
CA ASP A 128 27.03 -46.52 -45.11
C ASP A 128 26.53 -46.82 -46.53
N LEU A 129 25.56 -46.03 -47.03
CA LEU A 129 25.10 -46.13 -48.41
C LEU A 129 26.22 -45.82 -49.41
N ALA A 130 27.06 -44.82 -49.15
CA ALA A 130 28.18 -44.48 -50.02
C ALA A 130 29.22 -45.62 -50.04
N ALA A 131 29.53 -46.20 -48.88
CA ALA A 131 30.45 -47.34 -48.76
C ALA A 131 29.90 -48.61 -49.46
N ALA A 132 28.61 -48.90 -49.29
CA ALA A 132 27.94 -50.05 -49.92
C ALA A 132 27.95 -49.97 -51.45
N ARG A 133 27.79 -48.74 -52.00
CA ARG A 133 27.90 -48.48 -53.44
C ARG A 133 29.32 -48.69 -53.96
N ALA A 134 30.33 -48.33 -53.17
CA ALA A 134 31.73 -48.49 -53.55
C ALA A 134 32.22 -49.94 -53.51
N THR A 135 31.59 -50.79 -52.69
CA THR A 135 32.10 -52.15 -52.38
C THR A 135 31.32 -53.28 -53.03
N SER A 136 29.98 -53.22 -53.06
CA SER A 136 29.15 -54.40 -53.37
C SER A 136 28.48 -54.40 -54.74
N GLY A 137 28.23 -53.22 -55.33
CA GLY A 137 27.45 -53.08 -56.57
C GLY A 137 26.03 -53.68 -56.53
N ALA A 138 25.58 -54.22 -55.40
CA ALA A 138 24.32 -54.95 -55.27
C ALA A 138 23.15 -53.96 -55.20
N ALA A 139 22.38 -53.87 -56.29
CA ALA A 139 21.26 -52.94 -56.43
C ALA A 139 20.23 -53.07 -55.30
N GLY A 140 19.85 -54.30 -54.92
CA GLY A 140 18.83 -54.57 -53.90
C GLY A 140 19.18 -54.09 -52.48
N ALA A 141 20.43 -54.28 -52.04
CA ALA A 141 20.88 -53.77 -50.72
C ALA A 141 20.93 -52.23 -50.70
N THR A 142 21.30 -51.63 -51.84
CA THR A 142 21.35 -50.18 -52.03
C THR A 142 19.95 -49.54 -52.06
N ASP A 143 18.92 -50.28 -52.46
CA ASP A 143 17.52 -49.83 -52.45
C ASP A 143 16.91 -49.86 -51.03
N VAL A 144 17.22 -50.90 -50.23
CA VAL A 144 16.80 -50.98 -48.83
C VAL A 144 17.39 -49.82 -48.00
N MET A 145 18.69 -49.56 -48.13
CA MET A 145 19.33 -48.43 -47.44
C MET A 145 18.78 -47.06 -47.90
N ARG A 146 18.42 -46.93 -49.18
CA ARG A 146 17.76 -45.70 -49.69
C ARG A 146 16.38 -45.49 -49.06
N SER A 147 15.62 -46.57 -48.88
CA SER A 147 14.32 -46.51 -48.19
C SER A 147 14.49 -46.09 -46.72
N GLU A 148 15.49 -46.64 -46.03
CA GLU A 148 15.80 -46.28 -44.64
C GLU A 148 16.21 -44.81 -44.49
N ILE A 149 17.09 -44.32 -45.37
CA ILE A 149 17.47 -42.89 -45.40
C ILE A 149 16.26 -41.99 -45.65
N ALA A 150 15.32 -42.39 -46.51
CA ALA A 150 14.10 -41.63 -46.75
C ALA A 150 13.21 -41.55 -45.48
N GLN A 151 13.08 -42.65 -44.74
CA GLN A 151 12.36 -42.67 -43.46
C GLN A 151 13.04 -41.78 -42.41
N LEU A 152 14.37 -41.84 -42.29
CA LEU A 152 15.14 -40.99 -41.38
C LEU A 152 15.01 -39.50 -41.72
N LYS A 153 14.97 -39.15 -43.01
CA LYS A 153 14.70 -37.75 -43.44
C LYS A 153 13.31 -37.28 -43.02
N THR A 154 12.29 -38.10 -43.21
CA THR A 154 10.92 -37.77 -42.76
C THR A 154 10.87 -37.61 -41.23
N ALA A 155 11.50 -38.52 -40.49
CA ALA A 155 11.58 -38.43 -39.03
C ALA A 155 12.31 -37.16 -38.56
N LEU A 156 13.39 -36.76 -39.25
CA LEU A 156 14.14 -35.54 -38.94
C LEU A 156 13.32 -34.26 -39.16
N VAL A 157 12.46 -34.23 -40.18
CA VAL A 157 11.55 -33.09 -40.41
C VAL A 157 10.52 -32.99 -39.29
N GLU A 158 9.97 -34.12 -38.85
CA GLU A 158 9.01 -34.18 -37.75
C GLU A 158 9.65 -33.70 -36.44
N THR A 159 10.85 -34.18 -36.10
CA THR A 159 11.55 -33.75 -34.87
C THR A 159 11.91 -32.27 -34.88
N ARG A 160 12.31 -31.70 -36.03
CA ARG A 160 12.53 -30.26 -36.19
C ARG A 160 11.26 -29.45 -36.00
N THR A 161 10.16 -29.89 -36.58
CA THR A 161 8.86 -29.22 -36.43
C THR A 161 8.43 -29.21 -34.96
N GLN A 162 8.64 -30.31 -34.24
CA GLN A 162 8.36 -30.38 -32.80
C GLN A 162 9.26 -29.45 -31.99
N LEU A 163 10.55 -29.35 -32.34
CA LEU A 163 11.48 -28.41 -31.70
C LEU A 163 11.07 -26.94 -31.92
N GLU A 164 10.69 -26.56 -33.14
CA GLU A 164 10.24 -25.21 -33.46
C GLU A 164 8.98 -24.82 -32.66
N ARG A 165 8.01 -25.74 -32.55
CA ARG A 165 6.81 -25.52 -31.70
C ARG A 165 7.20 -25.34 -30.23
N ALA A 166 8.07 -26.20 -29.70
CA ALA A 166 8.52 -26.09 -28.31
C ALA A 166 9.27 -24.78 -28.02
N GLN A 167 10.08 -24.30 -28.98
CA GLN A 167 10.75 -23.00 -28.88
C GLN A 167 9.78 -21.83 -28.95
N ALA A 168 8.76 -21.89 -29.81
CA ALA A 168 7.72 -20.88 -29.89
C ALA A 168 6.89 -20.80 -28.60
N GLU A 169 6.54 -21.94 -28.01
CA GLU A 169 5.87 -22.01 -26.70
C GLU A 169 6.75 -21.47 -25.58
N LEU A 170 8.05 -21.78 -25.59
CA LEU A 170 9.01 -21.26 -24.62
C LEU A 170 9.12 -19.74 -24.71
N ALA A 171 9.18 -19.17 -25.92
CA ALA A 171 9.20 -17.74 -26.14
C ALA A 171 7.92 -17.07 -25.60
N ALA A 172 6.75 -17.61 -25.92
CA ALA A 172 5.47 -17.11 -25.42
C ALA A 172 5.38 -17.11 -23.88
N ARG A 173 5.87 -18.19 -23.24
CA ARG A 173 5.91 -18.30 -21.77
C ARG A 173 6.93 -17.34 -21.14
N GLY A 174 8.08 -17.15 -21.77
CA GLY A 174 9.09 -16.18 -21.34
C GLY A 174 8.55 -14.75 -21.36
N SER A 175 7.83 -14.36 -22.43
CA SER A 175 7.18 -13.04 -22.53
C SER A 175 6.10 -12.83 -21.47
N ALA A 176 5.27 -13.84 -21.19
CA ALA A 176 4.24 -13.77 -20.14
C ALA A 176 4.86 -13.72 -18.71
N SER A 177 5.94 -14.44 -18.47
CA SER A 177 6.68 -14.40 -17.20
C SER A 177 7.30 -13.03 -16.95
N ALA A 178 7.89 -12.40 -17.98
CA ALA A 178 8.45 -11.07 -17.88
C ALA A 178 7.38 -9.99 -17.57
N ALA A 179 6.18 -10.11 -18.16
CA ALA A 179 5.05 -9.22 -17.88
C ALA A 179 4.55 -9.34 -16.43
N THR A 180 4.61 -10.55 -15.85
CA THR A 180 4.21 -10.80 -14.46
C THR A 180 5.28 -10.35 -13.46
N ALA A 181 6.56 -10.42 -13.82
CA ALA A 181 7.68 -9.98 -12.99
C ALA A 181 7.93 -8.46 -13.04
N GLY A 182 7.47 -7.77 -14.10
CA GLY A 182 7.72 -6.34 -14.33
C GLY A 182 6.73 -5.36 -13.67
N GLY A 183 5.69 -5.85 -12.99
CA GLY A 183 4.68 -5.01 -12.35
C GLY A 183 5.09 -4.48 -10.95
N PRO A 184 4.62 -3.28 -10.55
CA PRO A 184 4.72 -2.83 -9.16
C PRO A 184 4.15 -3.87 -8.19
N SER A 185 4.72 -3.99 -6.99
CA SER A 185 4.05 -4.74 -5.93
C SER A 185 2.69 -4.11 -5.64
N ALA A 186 1.78 -4.86 -5.01
CA ALA A 186 0.51 -4.30 -4.54
C ALA A 186 0.70 -3.07 -3.62
N PHE A 187 1.80 -3.01 -2.85
CA PHE A 187 2.15 -1.86 -2.02
C PHE A 187 2.53 -0.60 -2.83
N TRP A 188 3.09 -0.81 -4.01
CA TRP A 188 3.53 0.26 -4.92
C TRP A 188 2.50 0.59 -6.01
N SER A 189 1.60 -0.34 -6.30
CA SER A 189 0.54 -0.20 -7.29
C SER A 189 -0.40 0.96 -6.93
N GLY A 190 -0.66 1.84 -7.91
CA GLY A 190 -1.52 3.01 -7.73
C GLY A 190 -0.86 4.23 -7.06
N LYS A 191 0.41 4.14 -6.62
CA LYS A 191 1.14 5.32 -6.13
C LYS A 191 1.65 6.13 -7.34
N PRO A 192 1.19 7.39 -7.53
CA PRO A 192 1.49 8.16 -8.74
C PRO A 192 2.98 8.46 -8.93
N TRP A 193 3.75 8.36 -7.86
CA TRP A 193 5.19 8.60 -7.82
C TRP A 193 6.04 7.32 -7.94
N TYR A 194 5.45 6.13 -8.08
CA TYR A 194 6.18 4.86 -8.19
C TYR A 194 7.05 4.78 -9.45
N GLY A 195 6.56 5.31 -10.59
CA GLY A 195 7.30 5.32 -11.85
C GLY A 195 8.58 6.16 -11.81
N THR A 196 8.63 7.14 -10.91
CA THR A 196 9.79 8.02 -10.67
C THR A 196 10.57 7.65 -9.40
N LEU A 197 10.20 6.55 -8.74
CA LEU A 197 10.77 6.18 -7.45
C LEU A 197 12.16 5.56 -7.65
N ASP A 198 13.18 6.31 -7.24
CA ASP A 198 14.51 5.76 -7.03
C ASP A 198 14.52 4.98 -5.70
N LEU A 199 14.34 3.66 -5.82
CA LEU A 199 14.35 2.72 -4.70
C LEU A 199 15.72 2.67 -4.01
N GLU A 200 16.83 2.92 -4.72
CA GLU A 200 18.18 2.98 -4.12
C GLU A 200 18.35 4.25 -3.29
N ALA A 201 17.84 5.38 -3.76
CA ALA A 201 17.78 6.61 -2.97
C ALA A 201 16.89 6.40 -1.73
N MET A 202 15.74 5.73 -1.87
CA MET A 202 14.83 5.51 -0.74
C MET A 202 15.48 4.67 0.38
N LEU A 203 16.34 3.71 0.05
CA LEU A 203 17.14 2.95 1.02
C LEU A 203 18.22 3.82 1.70
N ARG A 204 18.77 4.83 1.02
CA ARG A 204 19.74 5.78 1.62
C ARG A 204 19.09 6.76 2.59
N TRP A 205 17.85 7.18 2.35
CA TRP A 205 17.13 8.16 3.17
C TRP A 205 16.23 7.51 4.24
N TYR A 206 16.58 6.32 4.72
CA TYR A 206 15.76 5.50 5.63
C TYR A 206 15.46 6.13 6.99
N ARG A 207 16.04 7.28 7.33
CA ARG A 207 15.64 8.07 8.50
C ARG A 207 15.02 9.38 8.06
N ARG A 208 13.70 9.36 7.89
CA ARG A 208 12.88 10.56 7.72
C ARG A 208 12.23 10.89 9.06
N PRO A 209 12.80 11.78 9.89
CA PRO A 209 12.26 12.10 11.21
C PRO A 209 10.82 12.62 11.16
N GLU A 210 10.37 13.13 10.02
CA GLU A 210 8.99 13.55 9.77
C GLU A 210 7.96 12.41 9.62
N LYS A 211 8.39 11.14 9.53
CA LYS A 211 7.48 9.98 9.44
C LYS A 211 7.54 9.14 10.73
N ALA A 212 6.42 8.50 11.08
CA ALA A 212 6.41 7.50 12.14
C ALA A 212 7.36 6.34 11.80
N GLU A 213 8.15 5.88 12.79
CA GLU A 213 9.18 4.85 12.61
C GLU A 213 8.60 3.55 12.00
N GLU A 214 7.41 3.15 12.44
CA GLU A 214 6.69 1.97 11.93
C GLU A 214 6.41 2.05 10.42
N VAL A 215 6.03 3.24 9.93
CA VAL A 215 5.78 3.47 8.50
C VAL A 215 7.08 3.41 7.70
N GLN A 216 8.18 3.90 8.28
CA GLN A 216 9.50 3.85 7.65
C GLN A 216 9.96 2.41 7.48
N VAL A 217 9.84 1.59 8.53
CA VAL A 217 10.21 0.16 8.51
C VAL A 217 9.47 -0.60 7.41
N VAL A 218 8.16 -0.37 7.27
CA VAL A 218 7.35 -0.98 6.21
C VAL A 218 7.81 -0.49 4.82
N GLU A 219 7.97 0.81 4.62
CA GLU A 219 8.43 1.37 3.34
C GLU A 219 9.79 0.80 2.91
N PHE A 220 10.72 0.62 3.83
CA PHE A 220 12.04 0.07 3.55
C PHE A 220 12.03 -1.42 3.25
N ARG A 221 11.25 -2.20 4.02
CA ARG A 221 11.07 -3.62 3.75
C ARG A 221 10.51 -3.83 2.34
N GLU A 222 9.49 -3.06 1.99
CA GLU A 222 8.84 -3.11 0.68
C GLU A 222 9.74 -2.58 -0.45
N ALA A 223 10.56 -1.55 -0.20
CA ALA A 223 11.52 -1.04 -1.18
C ALA A 223 12.65 -2.04 -1.47
N LYS A 224 13.16 -2.70 -0.43
CA LYS A 224 14.18 -3.75 -0.58
C LYS A 224 13.64 -4.95 -1.37
N ALA A 225 12.41 -5.38 -1.07
CA ALA A 225 11.75 -6.46 -1.79
C ALA A 225 11.44 -6.09 -3.26
N GLU A 226 11.05 -4.85 -3.52
CA GLU A 226 10.80 -4.34 -4.86
C GLU A 226 12.07 -4.28 -5.71
N LEU A 227 13.18 -3.83 -5.11
CA LEU A 227 14.47 -3.72 -5.79
C LEU A 227 15.00 -5.12 -6.17
N GLN A 228 14.83 -6.11 -5.29
CA GLN A 228 15.12 -7.51 -5.59
C GLN A 228 14.27 -8.06 -6.76
N ARG A 229 12.97 -7.74 -6.79
CA ARG A 229 12.08 -8.17 -7.87
C ARG A 229 12.49 -7.56 -9.22
N ARG A 230 12.82 -6.27 -9.24
CA ARG A 230 13.32 -5.57 -10.43
C ARG A 230 14.68 -6.10 -10.90
N SER A 231 15.57 -6.47 -9.99
CA SER A 231 16.85 -7.08 -10.37
C SER A 231 16.72 -8.51 -10.89
N ALA A 232 15.70 -9.26 -10.43
CA ALA A 232 15.44 -10.63 -10.89
C ALA A 232 14.72 -10.68 -12.26
N GLY A 233 14.15 -9.56 -12.70
CA GLY A 233 13.50 -9.42 -14.02
C GLY A 233 14.37 -8.78 -15.10
N LYS A 234 15.64 -8.46 -14.81
CA LYS A 234 16.66 -8.02 -15.79
C LYS A 234 17.55 -9.21 -16.16
#